data_AF-A0AAD8SDP1-F1
#
_entry.id   AF-A0AAD8SDP1-F1
#
_cell.length_a   1.000
_cell.length_b   1.000
_cell.length_c   1.000
_cell.angle_alpha   90.00
_cell.angle_beta   90.00
_cell.angle_gamma   90.00
#
_symmetry.space_group_name_H-M   'P 1'
#
loop_
_entity.id
_entity.type
_entity.pdbx_description
1 polymer ?
#
loop_
_entity_poly.entity_id
_entity_poly.type
_entity_poly.pdbx_seq_one_letter_code
_entity_poly.pdbx_strand_id
1 'polypeptide(L)'
;MRKLASSSLSTLPSPQMAAAAALALGGWWEQVNGSPEWQDGAFFSLSAAYALVSAVALVQLIRIQLRVPEFGWTTQKVFHLMNFIVNGVRAVVFGLHAHVFLFQTKVYTLVLLELPGLLFFSTYTLLVLFWAEIYHQAKNLPTRKLRIIYIAVNSCIYVIQVCIWIYLGIHDNPLVELVCKIFISVISFIALLGFLIYGGRLFFMLRRFPIESKGRRKKLYEVGTVTAICFTCFLIRCIVMAVSSFDTDLSLEVLDHPILDFFYYMLTEILPSALVLFILRKLPPKRVPGQYQPIR
;
A
#
# COMPACT_ATOMS: atom_id res chain seq x y z
N MET A 1 53.82 -19.16 -27.97
CA MET A 1 53.04 -18.54 -26.89
C MET A 1 51.56 -18.46 -27.31
N ARG A 2 50.74 -19.46 -26.94
CA ARG A 2 49.27 -19.40 -26.99
C ARG A 2 48.74 -20.44 -25.99
N LYS A 3 48.59 -20.01 -24.75
CA LYS A 3 47.71 -20.61 -23.74
C LYS A 3 47.15 -19.43 -22.97
N LEU A 4 45.84 -19.21 -23.09
CA LEU A 4 44.95 -18.50 -22.14
C LEU A 4 43.61 -18.30 -22.86
N ALA A 5 42.81 -19.35 -22.87
CA ALA A 5 41.38 -19.28 -23.16
C ALA A 5 40.69 -20.46 -22.49
N SER A 6 40.54 -20.41 -21.17
CA SER A 6 39.56 -21.20 -20.42
C SER A 6 39.43 -20.63 -19.00
N SER A 7 38.87 -19.44 -18.87
CA SER A 7 38.40 -18.94 -17.58
C SER A 7 36.87 -18.99 -17.55
N SER A 8 36.37 -19.55 -16.46
CA SER A 8 35.01 -19.46 -15.92
C SER A 8 33.88 -20.13 -16.72
N LEU A 9 33.84 -21.46 -16.68
CA LEU A 9 32.55 -22.16 -16.60
C LEU A 9 32.08 -22.04 -15.14
N SER A 10 30.96 -21.36 -14.90
CA SER A 10 30.32 -21.27 -13.59
C SER A 10 29.98 -22.68 -13.09
N THR A 11 30.75 -23.20 -12.14
CA THR A 11 30.43 -24.45 -11.46
C THR A 11 29.18 -24.24 -10.63
N LEU A 12 28.05 -24.78 -11.10
CA LEU A 12 26.84 -24.90 -10.30
C LEU A 12 27.19 -25.66 -9.00
N PRO A 13 26.74 -25.18 -7.83
CA PRO A 13 27.05 -25.83 -6.56
C PRO A 13 26.58 -27.29 -6.59
N SER A 14 27.39 -28.19 -6.04
CA SER A 14 27.00 -29.59 -5.92
C SER A 14 25.72 -29.71 -5.07
N PRO A 15 24.87 -30.73 -5.28
CA PRO A 15 23.65 -30.91 -4.50
C PRO A 15 23.89 -30.92 -2.98
N GLN A 16 25.05 -31.43 -2.55
CA GLN A 16 25.48 -31.43 -1.15
C GLN A 16 25.83 -30.03 -0.63
N MET A 17 26.50 -29.19 -1.43
CA MET A 17 26.75 -27.79 -1.07
C MET A 17 25.45 -26.99 -1.00
N ALA A 18 24.51 -27.23 -1.91
CA ALA A 18 23.19 -26.60 -1.89
C ALA A 18 22.39 -27.02 -0.63
N ALA A 19 22.42 -28.30 -0.26
CA ALA A 19 21.78 -28.80 0.96
C ALA A 19 22.41 -28.23 2.23
N ALA A 20 23.74 -28.16 2.30
CA ALA A 20 24.45 -27.55 3.43
C ALA A 20 24.16 -26.05 3.56
N ALA A 21 24.11 -25.32 2.43
CA ALA A 21 23.72 -23.92 2.42
C ALA A 21 22.26 -23.72 2.86
N ALA A 22 21.34 -24.58 2.41
CA ALA A 22 19.94 -24.54 2.84
C ALA A 22 19.78 -24.80 4.35
N LEU A 23 20.52 -25.77 4.91
CA LEU A 23 20.54 -26.04 6.35
C LEU A 23 21.13 -24.87 7.14
N ALA A 24 22.23 -24.29 6.67
CA ALA A 24 22.84 -23.13 7.30
C ALA A 24 21.91 -21.90 7.29
N LEU A 25 21.23 -21.67 6.16
CA LEU A 25 20.22 -20.60 6.03
C LEU A 25 19.02 -20.86 6.95
N GLY A 26 18.54 -22.11 7.03
CA GLY A 26 17.47 -22.50 7.95
C GLY A 26 17.84 -22.26 9.42
N GLY A 27 19.03 -22.70 9.84
CA GLY A 27 19.50 -22.47 11.20
C GLY A 27 19.68 -20.99 11.55
N TRP A 28 20.15 -20.17 10.60
CA TRP A 28 20.21 -18.73 10.77
C TRP A 28 18.81 -18.10 10.89
N TRP A 29 17.85 -18.55 10.08
CA TRP A 29 16.47 -18.05 10.12
C TRP A 29 15.80 -18.30 11.47
N GLU A 30 15.95 -19.50 12.03
CA GLU A 30 15.45 -19.85 13.37
C GLU A 30 16.06 -18.94 14.46
N GLN A 31 17.36 -18.69 14.37
CA GLN A 31 18.06 -17.82 15.33
C GLN A 31 17.52 -16.38 15.29
N VAL A 32 17.22 -15.86 14.09
CA VAL A 32 16.69 -14.50 13.94
C VAL A 32 15.25 -14.42 14.42
N ASN A 33 14.39 -15.38 14.04
CA ASN A 33 12.98 -15.39 14.44
C ASN A 33 12.82 -15.44 15.97
N GLY A 34 13.68 -16.22 16.64
CA GLY A 34 13.68 -16.33 18.09
C GLY A 34 14.38 -15.18 18.85
N SER A 35 14.93 -14.18 18.15
CA SER A 35 15.71 -13.10 18.78
C SER A 35 14.86 -11.85 19.05
N PRO A 36 14.67 -11.45 20.32
CA PRO A 36 13.93 -10.23 20.65
C PRO A 36 14.58 -8.95 20.09
N GLU A 37 15.91 -8.91 20.02
CA GLU A 37 16.65 -7.76 19.50
C GLU A 37 16.36 -7.52 18.00
N TRP A 38 16.26 -8.60 17.22
CA TRP A 38 15.90 -8.51 15.80
C TRP A 38 14.44 -8.10 15.60
N GLN A 39 13.54 -8.59 16.47
CA GLN A 39 12.13 -8.17 16.46
C GLN A 39 11.97 -6.68 16.77
N ASP A 40 12.56 -6.23 17.88
CA ASP A 40 12.54 -4.82 18.28
C ASP A 40 13.17 -3.93 17.20
N GLY A 41 14.34 -4.34 16.68
CA GLY A 41 15.03 -3.62 15.62
C GLY A 41 14.17 -3.48 14.35
N ALA A 42 13.48 -4.54 13.94
CA ALA A 42 12.59 -4.52 12.78
C ALA A 42 11.38 -3.61 13.01
N PHE A 43 10.68 -3.72 14.14
CA PHE A 43 9.47 -2.95 14.41
C PHE A 43 9.75 -1.47 14.66
N PHE A 44 10.82 -1.12 15.38
CA PHE A 44 11.22 0.29 15.51
C PHE A 44 11.65 0.88 14.17
N SER A 45 12.32 0.11 13.31
CA SER A 45 12.67 0.55 11.95
C SER A 45 11.42 0.81 11.10
N LEU A 46 10.43 -0.09 11.14
CA LEU A 46 9.14 0.11 10.49
C LEU A 46 8.43 1.35 11.04
N SER A 47 8.36 1.49 12.37
CA SER A 47 7.74 2.64 13.03
C SER A 47 8.36 3.96 12.56
N ALA A 48 9.68 4.06 12.56
CA ALA A 48 10.40 5.24 12.08
C ALA A 48 10.12 5.54 10.60
N ALA A 49 10.10 4.51 9.74
CA ALA A 49 9.81 4.67 8.32
C ALA A 49 8.37 5.15 8.07
N TYR A 50 7.38 4.56 8.75
CA TYR A 50 5.99 5.01 8.69
C TYR A 50 5.81 6.43 9.22
N ALA A 51 6.47 6.78 10.33
CA ALA A 51 6.42 8.12 10.90
C ALA A 51 6.98 9.16 9.91
N LEU A 52 8.07 8.83 9.21
CA LEU A 52 8.64 9.68 8.17
C LEU A 52 7.65 9.89 7.01
N VAL A 53 7.04 8.82 6.50
CA VAL A 53 6.05 8.92 5.41
C VAL A 53 4.83 9.73 5.85
N SER A 54 4.35 9.51 7.07
CA SER A 54 3.24 10.27 7.67
C SER A 54 3.57 11.76 7.76
N ALA A 55 4.75 12.12 8.26
CA ALA A 55 5.21 13.50 8.34
C ALA A 55 5.30 14.16 6.96
N VAL A 56 5.85 13.45 5.96
CA VAL A 56 5.90 13.94 4.57
C VAL A 56 4.49 14.21 4.03
N ALA A 57 3.54 13.30 4.25
CA ALA A 57 2.16 13.48 3.81
C ALA A 57 1.50 14.70 4.47
N LEU A 58 1.72 14.93 5.76
CA LEU A 58 1.22 16.09 6.48
C LEU A 58 1.82 17.40 5.96
N VAL A 59 3.14 17.43 5.76
CA VAL A 59 3.82 18.61 5.19
C VAL A 59 3.28 18.91 3.79
N GLN A 60 3.06 17.89 2.96
CA GLN A 60 2.45 18.06 1.64
C GLN A 60 1.02 18.61 1.74
N LEU A 61 0.19 18.10 2.64
CA LEU A 61 -1.16 18.59 2.89
C LEU A 61 -1.16 20.07 3.29
N ILE A 62 -0.34 20.46 4.28
CA ILE A 62 -0.21 21.84 4.75
C ILE A 62 0.22 22.75 3.59
N ARG A 63 1.24 22.34 2.83
CA ARG A 63 1.71 23.10 1.67
C ARG A 63 0.61 23.31 0.63
N ILE A 64 -0.22 22.30 0.37
CA ILE A 64 -1.34 22.43 -0.57
C ILE A 64 -2.41 23.37 -0.01
N GLN A 65 -2.78 23.23 1.27
CA GLN A 65 -3.78 24.09 1.92
C GLN A 65 -3.36 25.56 1.93
N LEU A 66 -2.09 25.85 2.20
CA LEU A 66 -1.55 27.22 2.17
C LEU A 66 -1.36 27.76 0.74
N ARG A 67 -1.09 26.89 -0.24
CA ARG A 67 -0.89 27.29 -1.64
C ARG A 67 -2.19 27.71 -2.31
N VAL A 68 -3.28 27.02 -1.97
CA VAL A 68 -4.61 27.17 -2.58
C VAL A 68 -5.71 27.02 -1.52
N PRO A 69 -5.86 28.00 -0.62
CA PRO A 69 -6.91 27.98 0.41
C PRO A 69 -8.32 28.12 -0.17
N GLU A 70 -8.46 28.74 -1.35
CA GLU A 70 -9.75 29.03 -2.00
C GLU A 70 -10.44 27.77 -2.54
N PHE A 71 -9.67 26.76 -2.94
CA PHE A 71 -10.21 25.45 -3.27
C PHE A 71 -10.34 24.70 -1.96
N GLY A 72 -11.55 24.38 -1.52
CA GLY A 72 -11.82 23.66 -0.25
C GLY A 72 -11.20 22.26 -0.19
N TRP A 73 -11.92 21.27 0.35
CA TRP A 73 -11.41 19.90 0.45
C TRP A 73 -11.45 19.17 -0.90
N THR A 74 -10.32 19.13 -1.60
CA THR A 74 -10.14 18.40 -2.86
C THR A 74 -9.75 16.94 -2.61
N THR A 75 -9.97 16.07 -3.59
CA THR A 75 -9.55 14.65 -3.53
C THR A 75 -8.05 14.51 -3.23
N GLN A 76 -7.22 15.43 -3.72
CA GLN A 76 -5.78 15.46 -3.41
C GLN A 76 -5.51 15.74 -1.93
N LYS A 77 -6.18 16.73 -1.32
CA LYS A 77 -6.03 17.04 0.11
C LYS A 77 -6.50 15.86 0.96
N VAL A 78 -7.62 15.23 0.59
CA VAL A 78 -8.12 14.03 1.26
C VAL A 78 -7.12 12.87 1.14
N PHE A 79 -6.53 12.64 -0.03
CA PHE A 79 -5.51 11.61 -0.21
C PHE A 79 -4.28 11.80 0.69
N HIS A 80 -3.78 13.03 0.83
CA HIS A 80 -2.66 13.31 1.74
C HIS A 80 -3.06 13.19 3.22
N LEU A 81 -4.26 13.62 3.59
CA LEU A 81 -4.79 13.45 4.94
C LEU A 81 -4.91 11.96 5.30
N MET A 82 -5.48 11.15 4.40
CA MET A 82 -5.60 9.71 4.61
C MET A 82 -4.23 9.03 4.71
N ASN A 83 -3.25 9.44 3.88
CA ASN A 83 -1.87 8.96 4.00
C ASN A 83 -1.23 9.33 5.35
N PHE A 84 -1.44 10.56 5.83
CA PHE A 84 -0.96 10.98 7.14
C PHE A 84 -1.55 10.07 8.24
N ILE A 85 -2.87 9.84 8.20
CA ILE A 85 -3.58 9.01 9.19
C ILE A 85 -3.10 7.55 9.12
N VAL A 86 -3.15 6.91 7.95
CA VAL A 86 -2.82 5.47 7.85
C VAL A 86 -1.38 5.18 8.25
N ASN A 87 -0.42 5.96 7.74
CA ASN A 87 0.98 5.78 8.10
C ASN A 87 1.23 6.18 9.56
N GLY A 88 0.53 7.18 10.08
CA GLY A 88 0.64 7.60 11.49
C GLY A 88 0.14 6.54 12.46
N VAL A 89 -1.04 5.98 12.22
CA VAL A 89 -1.59 4.87 13.02
C VAL A 89 -0.65 3.67 12.96
N ARG A 90 -0.16 3.32 11.77
CA ARG A 90 0.78 2.20 11.61
C ARG A 90 2.10 2.43 12.35
N ALA A 91 2.64 3.65 12.31
CA ALA A 91 3.83 4.01 13.07
C ALA A 91 3.63 3.83 14.58
N VAL A 92 2.47 4.22 15.11
CA VAL A 92 2.12 4.05 16.53
C VAL A 92 1.99 2.56 16.87
N VAL A 93 1.32 1.76 16.04
CA VAL A 93 1.17 0.31 16.27
C VAL A 93 2.54 -0.36 16.38
N PHE A 94 3.46 -0.10 15.44
CA PHE A 94 4.82 -0.67 15.51
C PHE A 94 5.70 -0.04 16.60
N GLY A 95 5.51 1.24 16.92
CA GLY A 95 6.30 1.90 17.98
C GLY A 95 5.89 1.46 19.38
N LEU A 96 4.66 0.98 19.53
CA LEU A 96 4.11 0.42 20.77
C LEU A 96 4.02 -1.10 20.71
N HIS A 97 4.76 -1.77 19.82
CA HIS A 97 4.62 -3.20 19.56
C HIS A 97 4.67 -4.02 20.84
N ALA A 98 5.64 -3.74 21.74
CA ALA A 98 5.76 -4.40 23.03
C ALA A 98 4.47 -4.36 23.88
N HIS A 99 3.69 -3.28 23.81
CA HIS A 99 2.41 -3.16 24.51
C HIS A 99 1.25 -3.79 23.74
N VAL A 100 1.28 -3.71 22.40
CA VAL A 100 0.31 -4.38 21.53
C VAL A 100 0.35 -5.89 21.73
N PHE A 101 1.53 -6.45 22.02
CA PHE A 101 1.69 -7.88 22.29
C PHE A 101 1.28 -8.32 23.69
N LEU A 102 1.04 -7.39 24.62
CA LEU A 102 0.56 -7.72 25.97
C LEU A 102 -0.96 -7.89 26.05
N PHE A 103 -1.69 -7.60 24.96
CA PHE A 103 -3.14 -7.81 24.93
C PHE A 103 -3.46 -9.30 25.07
N GLN A 104 -4.11 -9.64 26.19
CA GLN A 104 -4.56 -11.00 26.49
C GLN A 104 -5.58 -11.52 25.45
N THR A 105 -6.31 -10.63 24.79
CA THR A 105 -7.31 -11.00 23.77
C THR A 105 -6.73 -10.79 22.37
N LYS A 106 -6.53 -11.89 21.64
CA LYS A 106 -5.99 -11.94 20.27
C LYS A 106 -6.65 -10.94 19.31
N VAL A 107 -7.97 -10.72 19.46
CA VAL A 107 -8.73 -9.80 18.60
C VAL A 107 -8.21 -8.36 18.62
N TYR A 108 -7.69 -7.86 19.74
CA TYR A 108 -7.18 -6.48 19.80
C TYR A 108 -5.92 -6.31 18.96
N THR A 109 -5.02 -7.30 19.01
CA THR A 109 -3.84 -7.36 18.15
C THR A 109 -4.24 -7.43 16.68
N LEU A 110 -5.19 -8.29 16.33
CA LEU A 110 -5.73 -8.39 14.96
C LEU A 110 -6.29 -7.05 14.46
N VAL A 111 -7.14 -6.39 15.25
CA VAL A 111 -7.72 -5.09 14.89
C VAL A 111 -6.62 -4.04 14.65
N LEU A 112 -5.62 -3.97 15.52
CA LEU A 112 -4.52 -3.00 15.41
C LEU A 112 -3.64 -3.24 14.18
N LEU A 113 -3.50 -4.50 13.74
CA LEU A 113 -2.75 -4.86 12.54
C LEU A 113 -3.59 -4.76 11.25
N GLU A 114 -4.88 -5.03 11.30
CA GLU A 114 -5.72 -5.04 10.09
C GLU A 114 -6.33 -3.67 9.77
N LEU A 115 -6.71 -2.88 10.78
CA LEU A 115 -7.35 -1.57 10.58
C LEU A 115 -6.52 -0.63 9.69
N PRO A 116 -5.20 -0.45 9.89
CA PRO A 116 -4.44 0.41 8.99
C PRO A 116 -4.31 -0.18 7.58
N GLY A 117 -4.43 -1.51 7.42
CA GLY A 117 -4.52 -2.15 6.10
C GLY A 117 -5.81 -1.78 5.37
N LEU A 118 -6.94 -1.69 6.09
CA LEU A 118 -8.21 -1.19 5.54
C LEU A 118 -8.14 0.30 5.20
N LEU A 119 -7.54 1.11 6.08
CA LEU A 119 -7.32 2.53 5.79
C LEU A 119 -6.43 2.71 4.54
N PHE A 120 -5.42 1.86 4.37
CA PHE A 120 -4.58 1.84 3.18
C PHE A 120 -5.41 1.51 1.94
N PHE A 121 -6.24 0.46 1.98
CA PHE A 121 -7.19 0.15 0.90
C PHE A 121 -8.06 1.37 0.53
N SER A 122 -8.68 2.03 1.51
CA SER A 122 -9.52 3.22 1.27
C SER A 122 -8.73 4.37 0.65
N THR A 123 -7.50 4.60 1.13
CA THR A 123 -6.60 5.66 0.67
C THR A 123 -6.25 5.48 -0.80
N TYR A 124 -5.95 4.25 -1.22
CA TYR A 124 -5.50 3.97 -2.58
C TYR A 124 -6.66 3.76 -3.56
N THR A 125 -7.80 3.24 -3.11
CA THR A 125 -9.01 3.22 -3.93
C THR A 125 -9.58 4.62 -4.15
N LEU A 126 -9.25 5.62 -3.31
CA LEU A 126 -9.53 7.03 -3.60
C LEU A 126 -8.78 7.49 -4.86
N LEU A 127 -7.57 6.97 -5.11
CA LEU A 127 -6.81 7.28 -6.32
C LEU A 127 -7.44 6.62 -7.55
N VAL A 128 -7.96 5.40 -7.41
CA VAL A 128 -8.77 4.74 -8.46
C VAL A 128 -10.01 5.57 -8.77
N LEU A 129 -10.73 6.04 -7.75
CA LEU A 129 -11.86 6.97 -7.92
C LEU A 129 -11.40 8.23 -8.67
N PHE A 130 -10.28 8.83 -8.26
CA PHE A 130 -9.76 10.02 -8.92
C PHE A 130 -9.45 9.80 -10.40
N TRP A 131 -8.86 8.67 -10.77
CA TRP A 131 -8.62 8.32 -12.17
C TRP A 131 -9.90 8.04 -12.95
N ALA A 132 -10.87 7.39 -12.32
CA ALA A 132 -12.19 7.17 -12.87
C ALA A 132 -12.90 8.51 -13.15
N GLU A 133 -12.80 9.47 -12.24
CA GLU A 133 -13.33 10.83 -12.41
C GLU A 133 -12.69 11.54 -13.61
N ILE A 134 -11.35 11.52 -13.73
CA ILE A 134 -10.66 12.13 -14.88
C ILE A 134 -11.09 11.46 -16.19
N TYR A 135 -11.19 10.14 -16.20
CA TYR A 135 -11.61 9.39 -17.38
C TYR A 135 -13.06 9.73 -17.78
N HIS A 136 -13.99 9.77 -16.82
CA HIS A 136 -15.39 10.13 -17.07
C HIS A 136 -15.51 11.59 -17.55
N GLN A 137 -14.80 12.52 -16.92
CA GLN A 137 -14.79 13.93 -17.33
C GLN A 137 -14.29 14.09 -18.77
N ALA A 138 -13.22 13.40 -19.16
CA ALA A 138 -12.71 13.42 -20.53
C ALA A 138 -13.67 12.81 -21.57
N LYS A 139 -14.70 12.09 -21.11
CA LYS A 139 -15.76 11.48 -21.93
C LYS A 139 -17.12 12.17 -21.76
N ASN A 140 -17.20 13.28 -21.04
CA ASN A 140 -18.44 13.97 -20.71
C ASN A 140 -19.49 13.06 -20.01
N LEU A 141 -19.01 12.09 -19.24
CA LEU A 141 -19.86 11.18 -18.46
C LEU A 141 -20.05 11.71 -17.03
N PRO A 142 -21.19 11.40 -16.38
CA PRO A 142 -21.44 11.84 -15.02
C PRO A 142 -20.45 11.20 -14.03
N THR A 143 -19.96 12.00 -13.07
CA THR A 143 -18.99 11.57 -12.04
C THR A 143 -19.61 11.38 -10.65
N ARG A 144 -20.76 12.01 -10.35
CA ARG A 144 -21.39 11.96 -9.01
C ARG A 144 -21.63 10.53 -8.51
N LYS A 145 -22.04 9.63 -9.42
CA LYS A 145 -22.27 8.21 -9.11
C LYS A 145 -20.99 7.50 -8.63
N LEU A 146 -19.81 7.88 -9.13
CA LEU A 146 -18.54 7.24 -8.76
C LEU A 146 -18.20 7.48 -7.28
N ARG A 147 -18.40 8.70 -6.77
CA ARG A 147 -18.18 9.03 -5.36
C ARG A 147 -19.11 8.25 -4.44
N ILE A 148 -20.38 8.15 -4.82
CA ILE A 148 -21.39 7.39 -4.06
C ILE A 148 -20.99 5.91 -4.00
N ILE A 149 -20.57 5.32 -5.13
CA ILE A 149 -20.09 3.93 -5.18
C ILE A 149 -18.87 3.75 -4.28
N TYR A 150 -17.88 4.64 -4.36
CA TYR A 150 -16.69 4.56 -3.51
C TYR A 150 -17.03 4.58 -2.01
N ILE A 151 -17.91 5.50 -1.59
CA ILE A 151 -18.35 5.61 -0.20
C ILE A 151 -19.12 4.35 0.21
N ALA A 152 -20.05 3.88 -0.62
CA ALA A 152 -20.85 2.70 -0.33
C ALA A 152 -19.99 1.43 -0.21
N VAL A 153 -19.05 1.21 -1.13
CA VAL A 153 -18.13 0.06 -1.11
C VAL A 153 -17.26 0.09 0.15
N ASN A 154 -16.65 1.23 0.47
CA ASN A 154 -15.86 1.35 1.70
C ASN A 154 -16.73 1.09 2.93
N SER A 155 -17.88 1.75 3.05
CA SER A 155 -18.78 1.58 4.19
C SER A 155 -19.18 0.11 4.39
N CYS A 156 -19.50 -0.60 3.31
CA CYS A 156 -19.81 -2.03 3.34
C CYS A 156 -18.63 -2.86 3.86
N ILE A 157 -17.42 -2.60 3.35
CA ILE A 157 -16.19 -3.31 3.78
C ILE A 157 -15.93 -3.10 5.28
N TYR A 158 -16.00 -1.86 5.77
CA TYR A 158 -15.78 -1.58 7.20
C TYR A 158 -16.85 -2.23 8.08
N VAL A 159 -18.12 -2.20 7.67
CA VAL A 159 -19.20 -2.85 8.43
C VAL A 159 -18.96 -4.36 8.53
N ILE A 160 -18.66 -5.02 7.40
CA ILE A 160 -18.38 -6.46 7.38
C ILE A 160 -17.17 -6.78 8.28
N GLN A 161 -16.09 -6.02 8.17
CA GLN A 161 -14.91 -6.24 9.00
C GLN A 161 -15.21 -6.10 10.50
N VAL A 162 -15.91 -5.03 10.89
CA VAL A 162 -16.26 -4.80 12.30
C VAL A 162 -17.12 -5.94 12.84
N CYS A 163 -18.06 -6.46 12.03
CA CYS A 163 -18.83 -7.64 12.42
C CYS A 163 -17.96 -8.89 12.62
N ILE A 164 -16.97 -9.13 11.73
CA ILE A 164 -16.02 -10.24 11.86
C ILE A 164 -15.20 -10.09 13.16
N TRP A 165 -14.67 -8.90 13.43
CA TRP A 165 -13.90 -8.64 14.66
C TRP A 165 -14.73 -8.82 15.93
N ILE A 166 -15.96 -8.29 15.96
CA ILE A 166 -16.85 -8.47 17.12
C ILE A 166 -17.11 -9.96 17.35
N TYR A 167 -17.38 -10.73 16.29
CA TYR A 167 -17.59 -12.17 16.42
C TYR A 167 -16.35 -12.88 16.95
N LEU A 168 -15.17 -12.61 16.40
CA LEU A 168 -13.90 -13.20 16.86
C LEU A 168 -13.58 -12.82 18.31
N GLY A 169 -13.92 -11.60 18.73
CA GLY A 169 -13.70 -11.14 20.10
C GLY A 169 -14.58 -11.85 21.13
N ILE A 170 -15.76 -12.33 20.72
CA ILE A 170 -16.69 -13.08 21.60
C ILE A 170 -16.44 -14.59 21.50
N HIS A 171 -16.17 -15.07 20.28
CA HIS A 171 -16.00 -16.47 19.95
C HIS A 171 -14.65 -16.66 19.25
N ASP A 172 -13.67 -17.17 19.98
CA ASP A 172 -12.37 -17.56 19.41
C ASP A 172 -12.56 -18.75 18.47
N ASN A 173 -12.76 -18.45 17.19
CA ASN A 173 -13.17 -19.40 16.17
C ASN A 173 -12.19 -19.37 14.98
N PRO A 174 -11.37 -20.42 14.79
CA PRO A 174 -10.40 -20.50 13.70
C PRO A 174 -11.02 -20.36 12.29
N LEU A 175 -12.27 -20.79 12.10
CA LEU A 175 -12.97 -20.63 10.83
C LEU A 175 -13.23 -19.15 10.52
N VAL A 176 -13.52 -18.34 11.53
CA VAL A 176 -13.79 -16.91 11.33
C VAL A 176 -12.49 -16.14 11.11
N GLU A 177 -11.37 -16.58 11.70
CA GLU A 177 -10.04 -16.06 11.39
C GLU A 177 -9.67 -16.35 9.92
N LEU A 178 -9.94 -17.57 9.44
CA LEU A 178 -9.79 -17.92 8.02
C LEU A 178 -10.64 -17.01 7.13
N VAL A 179 -11.92 -16.81 7.47
CA VAL A 179 -12.82 -15.91 6.75
C VAL A 179 -12.28 -14.49 6.72
N CYS A 180 -11.68 -14.01 7.82
CA CYS A 180 -11.04 -12.70 7.91
C CYS A 180 -9.89 -12.57 6.90
N LYS A 181 -8.96 -13.53 6.88
CA LYS A 181 -7.82 -13.56 5.95
C LYS A 181 -8.27 -13.60 4.48
N ILE A 182 -9.25 -14.45 4.16
CA ILE A 182 -9.84 -14.53 2.82
C ILE A 182 -10.49 -13.20 2.44
N PHE A 183 -11.22 -12.57 3.36
CA PHE A 183 -11.86 -11.28 3.12
C PHE A 183 -10.83 -10.18 2.81
N ILE A 184 -9.74 -10.09 3.58
CA ILE A 184 -8.64 -9.14 3.31
C ILE A 184 -7.96 -9.42 1.96
N SER A 185 -7.82 -10.69 1.57
CA SER A 185 -7.32 -11.06 0.24
C SER A 185 -8.27 -10.58 -0.87
N VAL A 186 -9.59 -10.80 -0.71
CA VAL A 186 -10.61 -10.39 -1.69
C VAL A 186 -10.64 -8.88 -1.88
N ILE A 187 -10.61 -8.08 -0.80
CA ILE A 187 -10.57 -6.62 -0.94
C ILE A 187 -9.28 -6.15 -1.63
N SER A 188 -8.15 -6.81 -1.37
CA SER A 188 -6.87 -6.50 -2.03
C SER A 188 -6.95 -6.79 -3.53
N PHE A 189 -7.59 -7.91 -3.90
CA PHE A 189 -7.86 -8.25 -5.30
C PHE A 189 -8.79 -7.23 -5.99
N ILE A 190 -9.83 -6.75 -5.30
CA ILE A 190 -10.74 -5.71 -5.82
C ILE A 190 -9.97 -4.40 -6.07
N ALA A 191 -9.09 -3.98 -5.15
CA ALA A 191 -8.24 -2.80 -5.35
C ALA A 191 -7.33 -2.98 -6.58
N LEU A 192 -6.68 -4.13 -6.70
CA LEU A 192 -5.86 -4.49 -7.86
C LEU A 192 -6.63 -4.36 -9.19
N LEU A 193 -7.85 -4.89 -9.27
CA LEU A 193 -8.70 -4.74 -10.45
C LEU A 193 -9.07 -3.28 -10.72
N GLY A 194 -9.34 -2.50 -9.67
CA GLY A 194 -9.60 -1.07 -9.77
C GLY A 194 -8.44 -0.31 -10.44
N PHE A 195 -7.21 -0.57 -9.98
CA PHE A 195 -5.98 0.00 -10.56
C PHE A 195 -5.80 -0.45 -12.02
N LEU A 196 -5.97 -1.74 -12.33
CA LEU A 196 -5.84 -2.27 -13.68
C LEU A 196 -6.85 -1.64 -14.65
N ILE A 197 -8.13 -1.56 -14.25
CA ILE A 197 -9.21 -1.06 -15.10
C ILE A 197 -9.10 0.45 -15.29
N TYR A 198 -9.13 1.25 -14.21
CA TYR A 198 -9.18 2.71 -14.34
C TYR A 198 -7.81 3.34 -14.60
N GLY A 199 -6.74 2.79 -14.03
CA GLY A 199 -5.37 3.19 -14.36
C GLY A 199 -5.04 2.87 -15.82
N GLY A 200 -5.38 1.65 -16.28
CA GLY A 200 -5.21 1.25 -17.67
C GLY A 200 -6.04 2.10 -18.65
N ARG A 201 -7.34 2.29 -18.38
CA ARG A 201 -8.21 3.15 -19.21
C ARG A 201 -7.68 4.57 -19.33
N LEU A 202 -7.25 5.16 -18.21
CA LEU A 202 -6.69 6.51 -18.20
C LEU A 202 -5.36 6.57 -18.95
N PHE A 203 -4.48 5.59 -18.77
CA PHE A 203 -3.20 5.49 -19.47
C PHE A 203 -3.39 5.41 -21.00
N PHE A 204 -4.25 4.52 -21.48
CA PHE A 204 -4.54 4.41 -22.91
C PHE A 204 -5.19 5.67 -23.48
N MET A 205 -6.10 6.31 -22.73
CA MET A 205 -6.70 7.58 -23.14
C MET A 205 -5.66 8.69 -23.30
N LEU A 206 -4.73 8.83 -22.34
CA LEU A 206 -3.65 9.81 -22.40
C LEU A 206 -2.66 9.54 -23.53
N ARG A 207 -2.47 8.27 -23.93
CA ARG A 207 -1.58 7.87 -25.03
C ARG A 207 -2.16 8.16 -26.42
N ARG A 208 -3.49 8.21 -26.57
CA ARG A 208 -4.15 8.41 -27.88
C ARG A 208 -4.05 9.84 -28.43
N PHE A 209 -3.82 10.84 -27.57
CA PHE A 209 -3.61 12.20 -28.06
C PHE A 209 -2.15 12.40 -28.45
N PRO A 210 -1.86 13.08 -29.58
CA PRO A 210 -0.48 13.32 -30.00
C PRO A 210 0.30 13.97 -28.84
N ILE A 211 1.40 13.32 -28.44
CA ILE A 211 2.21 13.69 -27.27
C ILE A 211 3.18 14.80 -27.70
N GLU A 212 2.62 15.92 -28.14
CA GLU A 212 3.40 17.06 -28.64
C GLU A 212 3.99 17.90 -27.51
N SER A 213 3.43 17.82 -26.29
CA SER A 213 3.89 18.60 -25.13
C SER A 213 4.62 17.76 -24.07
N LYS A 214 5.75 18.30 -23.59
CA LYS A 214 6.54 17.73 -22.46
C LYS A 214 5.70 17.50 -21.20
N GLY A 215 4.71 18.37 -20.95
CA GLY A 215 3.79 18.25 -19.81
C GLY A 215 2.88 17.03 -19.87
N ARG A 216 2.31 16.73 -21.05
CA ARG A 216 1.42 15.57 -21.24
C ARG A 216 2.16 14.24 -21.11
N ARG A 217 3.38 14.14 -21.66
CA ARG A 217 4.26 12.97 -21.48
C ARG A 217 4.51 12.69 -20.01
N LYS A 218 4.82 13.73 -19.22
CA LYS A 218 5.04 13.59 -17.78
C LYS A 218 3.80 13.07 -17.06
N LYS A 219 2.59 13.53 -17.42
CA LYS A 219 1.35 13.05 -16.80
C LYS A 219 1.06 11.57 -17.11
N LEU A 220 1.37 11.14 -18.34
CA LEU A 220 1.27 9.73 -18.72
C LEU A 220 2.19 8.85 -17.86
N TYR A 221 3.45 9.27 -17.65
CA TYR A 221 4.36 8.56 -16.75
C TYR A 221 3.86 8.56 -15.30
N GLU A 222 3.35 9.69 -14.78
CA GLU A 222 2.76 9.73 -13.43
C GLU A 222 1.65 8.69 -13.26
N VAL A 223 0.70 8.63 -14.21
CA VAL A 223 -0.43 7.66 -14.13
C VAL A 223 0.07 6.23 -14.28
N GLY A 224 0.91 5.95 -15.29
CA GLY A 224 1.41 4.60 -15.56
C GLY A 224 2.24 4.04 -14.41
N THR A 225 3.18 4.83 -13.89
CA THR A 225 4.06 4.40 -12.78
C THR A 225 3.26 4.20 -11.50
N VAL A 226 2.35 5.10 -11.15
CA VAL A 226 1.52 4.92 -9.94
C VAL A 226 0.59 3.71 -10.08
N THR A 227 0.03 3.48 -11.27
CA THR A 227 -0.78 2.28 -11.54
C THR A 227 0.03 1.01 -11.33
N ALA A 228 1.24 0.93 -11.88
CA ALA A 228 2.11 -0.24 -11.72
C ALA A 228 2.48 -0.48 -10.26
N ILE A 229 2.90 0.57 -9.53
CA ILE A 229 3.26 0.46 -8.10
C ILE A 229 2.07 -0.08 -7.29
N CYS A 230 0.90 0.53 -7.44
CA CYS A 230 -0.27 0.13 -6.64
C CYS A 230 -0.78 -1.26 -7.05
N PHE A 231 -0.78 -1.57 -8.34
CA PHE A 231 -1.11 -2.91 -8.83
C PHE A 231 -0.19 -3.98 -8.22
N THR A 232 1.13 -3.80 -8.31
CA THR A 232 2.09 -4.76 -7.74
C THR A 232 1.95 -4.87 -6.23
N CYS A 233 1.79 -3.74 -5.54
CA CYS A 233 1.52 -3.69 -4.10
C CYS A 233 0.31 -4.53 -3.71
N PHE A 234 -0.87 -4.27 -4.30
CA PHE A 234 -2.09 -5.02 -3.98
C PHE A 234 -2.05 -6.48 -4.46
N LEU A 235 -1.29 -6.78 -5.52
CA LEU A 235 -1.04 -8.16 -5.94
C LEU A 235 -0.27 -8.94 -4.86
N ILE A 236 0.83 -8.37 -4.36
CA ILE A 236 1.61 -8.99 -3.29
C ILE A 236 0.74 -9.18 -2.04
N ARG A 237 -0.03 -8.15 -1.64
CA ARG A 237 -0.96 -8.28 -0.49
C ARG A 237 -1.97 -9.41 -0.71
N CYS A 238 -2.59 -9.47 -1.88
CA CYS A 238 -3.56 -10.51 -2.22
C CYS A 238 -2.93 -11.90 -2.11
N ILE A 239 -1.75 -12.11 -2.69
CA ILE A 239 -1.07 -13.41 -2.68
C ILE A 239 -0.66 -13.79 -1.26
N VAL A 240 -0.02 -12.88 -0.52
CA VAL A 240 0.48 -13.17 0.82
C VAL A 240 -0.68 -13.46 1.78
N MET A 241 -1.79 -12.69 1.73
CA MET A 241 -2.96 -12.98 2.57
C MET A 241 -3.66 -14.28 2.18
N ALA A 242 -3.70 -14.63 0.89
CA ALA A 242 -4.22 -15.92 0.45
C ALA A 242 -3.34 -17.08 0.94
N VAL A 243 -2.01 -16.97 0.84
CA VAL A 243 -1.08 -18.01 1.32
C VAL A 243 -1.16 -18.14 2.84
N SER A 244 -1.16 -17.02 3.57
CA SER A 244 -1.32 -16.98 5.04
C SER A 244 -2.66 -17.58 5.51
N SER A 245 -3.66 -17.69 4.65
CA SER A 245 -4.92 -18.34 4.99
C SER A 245 -4.83 -19.87 4.99
N PHE A 246 -3.84 -20.44 4.30
CA PHE A 246 -3.62 -21.88 4.22
C PHE A 246 -2.37 -22.36 4.97
N ASP A 247 -1.44 -21.45 5.27
CA ASP A 247 -0.18 -21.74 5.96
C ASP A 247 -0.02 -20.81 7.17
N THR A 248 -0.05 -21.39 8.37
CA THR A 248 0.10 -20.67 9.65
C THR A 248 1.53 -20.19 9.88
N ASP A 249 2.53 -20.86 9.32
CA ASP A 249 3.96 -20.51 9.47
C ASP A 249 4.35 -19.30 8.61
N LEU A 250 3.44 -18.87 7.72
CA LEU A 250 3.57 -17.65 6.91
C LEU A 250 2.59 -16.56 7.35
N SER A 251 1.97 -16.71 8.52
CA SER A 251 0.96 -15.76 8.98
C SER A 251 1.56 -14.47 9.52
N LEU A 252 1.29 -13.36 8.84
CA LEU A 252 1.76 -12.01 9.21
C LEU A 252 1.08 -11.42 10.45
N GLU A 253 0.08 -12.13 10.97
CA GLU A 253 -0.61 -11.79 12.22
C GLU A 253 0.17 -12.30 13.44
N VAL A 254 1.02 -13.29 13.21
CA VAL A 254 1.96 -13.84 14.17
C VAL A 254 3.29 -13.17 13.85
N LEU A 255 3.59 -12.07 14.54
CA LEU A 255 4.79 -11.24 14.36
C LEU A 255 6.11 -11.95 14.77
N ASP A 256 6.15 -13.28 14.65
CA ASP A 256 7.27 -14.15 14.99
C ASP A 256 8.32 -14.22 13.87
N HIS A 257 8.04 -13.58 12.71
CA HIS A 257 8.95 -13.49 11.57
C HIS A 257 9.33 -12.03 11.28
N PRO A 258 10.14 -11.40 12.14
CA PRO A 258 10.39 -9.96 12.09
C PRO A 258 10.99 -9.49 10.76
N ILE A 259 11.84 -10.32 10.13
CA ILE A 259 12.39 -10.01 8.81
C ILE A 259 11.31 -10.10 7.72
N LEU A 260 10.45 -11.12 7.76
CA LEU A 260 9.38 -11.29 6.78
C LEU A 260 8.38 -10.13 6.87
N ASP A 261 7.96 -9.79 8.09
CA ASP A 261 7.09 -8.64 8.35
C ASP A 261 7.72 -7.35 7.86
N PHE A 262 9.00 -7.13 8.18
CA PHE A 262 9.74 -5.98 7.70
C PHE A 262 9.65 -5.83 6.18
N PHE A 263 9.97 -6.88 5.43
CA PHE A 263 9.88 -6.83 3.97
C PHE A 263 8.44 -6.69 3.46
N TYR A 264 7.48 -7.38 4.06
CA TYR A 264 6.07 -7.26 3.69
C TYR A 264 5.57 -5.82 3.81
N TYR A 265 5.74 -5.19 4.98
CA TYR A 265 5.28 -3.83 5.23
C TYR A 265 6.07 -2.79 4.42
N MET A 266 7.37 -3.02 4.20
CA MET A 266 8.16 -2.18 3.31
C MET A 266 7.65 -2.21 1.87
N LEU A 267 7.43 -3.40 1.31
CA LEU A 267 7.04 -3.57 -0.10
C LEU A 267 5.58 -3.24 -0.37
N THR A 268 4.70 -3.51 0.59
CA THR A 268 3.25 -3.40 0.37
C THR A 268 2.61 -2.15 0.97
N GLU A 269 3.33 -1.35 1.75
CA GLU A 269 2.76 -0.15 2.36
C GLU A 269 3.72 1.05 2.31
N ILE A 270 4.91 0.95 2.89
CA ILE A 270 5.84 2.08 3.02
C ILE A 270 6.35 2.54 1.66
N LEU A 271 6.94 1.65 0.85
CA LEU A 271 7.49 2.01 -0.46
C LEU A 271 6.40 2.50 -1.42
N PRO A 272 5.24 1.83 -1.54
CA PRO A 272 4.12 2.38 -2.32
C PRO A 272 3.69 3.77 -1.85
N SER A 273 3.61 4.02 -0.54
CA SER A 273 3.24 5.33 0.03
C SER A 273 4.25 6.40 -0.31
N ALA A 274 5.52 6.15 -0.02
CA ALA A 274 6.60 7.08 -0.29
C ALA A 274 6.69 7.42 -1.79
N LEU A 275 6.65 6.41 -2.67
CA LEU A 275 6.77 6.60 -4.11
C LEU A 275 5.56 7.34 -4.69
N VAL A 276 4.34 7.00 -4.27
CA VAL A 276 3.14 7.69 -4.78
C VAL A 276 3.10 9.15 -4.30
N LEU A 277 3.40 9.43 -3.03
CA LEU A 277 3.52 10.79 -2.52
C LEU A 277 4.62 11.57 -3.25
N PHE A 278 5.74 10.93 -3.59
CA PHE A 278 6.82 11.54 -4.35
C PHE A 278 6.41 11.86 -5.80
N ILE A 279 5.76 10.93 -6.49
CA ILE A 279 5.31 11.12 -7.87
C ILE A 279 4.25 12.22 -7.95
N LEU A 280 3.33 12.26 -6.98
CA LEU A 280 2.21 13.20 -6.92
C LEU A 280 2.51 14.50 -6.16
N ARG A 281 3.76 14.75 -5.75
CA ARG A 281 4.18 15.91 -4.91
C ARG A 281 3.96 17.29 -5.53
N LYS A 282 3.59 17.38 -6.80
CA LYS A 282 3.44 18.65 -7.49
C LYS A 282 2.25 19.42 -6.92
N LEU A 283 2.52 20.68 -6.57
CA LEU A 283 1.49 21.59 -6.10
C LEU A 283 0.60 22.07 -7.26
N PRO A 284 -0.69 22.33 -6.98
CA PRO A 284 -1.56 22.97 -7.96
C PRO A 284 -1.03 24.37 -8.35
N PRO A 285 -1.25 24.81 -9.60
CA PRO A 285 -0.84 26.12 -10.05
C PRO A 285 -1.53 27.22 -9.23
N LYS A 286 -0.80 28.30 -8.90
CA LYS A 286 -1.42 29.48 -8.28
C LYS A 286 -2.30 30.17 -9.32
N ARG A 287 -3.49 30.61 -8.93
CA ARG A 287 -4.28 31.50 -9.78
C ARG A 287 -3.53 32.83 -9.91
N VAL A 288 -3.30 33.29 -11.13
CA VAL A 288 -2.79 34.66 -11.37
C VAL A 288 -3.99 35.59 -11.21
N PRO A 289 -4.00 36.53 -10.25
CA PRO A 289 -5.07 37.51 -10.17
C PRO A 289 -5.03 38.38 -11.44
N GLY A 290 -6.08 38.34 -12.27
CA GLY A 290 -6.24 39.29 -13.40
C GLY A 290 -6.55 38.74 -14.79
N GLN A 291 -6.48 37.42 -15.05
CA GLN A 291 -6.95 36.89 -16.34
C GLN A 291 -8.46 36.63 -16.33
N TYR A 292 -9.24 37.71 -16.47
CA TYR A 292 -10.57 37.61 -17.07
C TYR A 292 -10.36 37.19 -18.53
N GLN A 293 -10.68 35.95 -18.89
CA GLN A 293 -10.97 35.66 -20.28
C GLN A 293 -12.33 36.29 -20.59
N PRO A 294 -12.43 37.28 -21.49
CA PRO A 294 -13.73 37.74 -21.93
C PRO A 294 -14.42 36.56 -22.63
N ILE A 295 -15.65 36.28 -22.18
CA ILE A 295 -16.56 35.38 -22.89
C ILE A 295 -16.79 36.03 -24.26
N ARG A 296 -16.47 35.31 -25.33
CA ARG A 296 -16.84 35.66 -26.70
C ARG A 296 -17.73 34.56 -27.25
#